data_AF-A0A2U1VP74-F1
#
_entry.id   AF-A0A2U1VP74-F1
#
_cell.length_a   1.000
_cell.length_b   1.000
_cell.length_c   1.000
_cell.angle_alpha   90.00
_cell.angle_beta   90.00
_cell.angle_gamma   90.00
#
_symmetry.space_group_name_H-M   'P 1'
#
loop_
_entity.id
_entity.type
_entity.pdbx_description
1 polymer ?
#
loop_
_entity_poly.entity_id
_entity_poly.type
_entity_poly.pdbx_seq_one_letter_code
_entity_poly.pdbx_strand_id
1 'polypeptide(L)'
;MDRTARLDSLHRTHDGQPPKPELRLALLGGPSRADALKRAATLRLHTDLTAEARLAIARRRRGLTATSCRADAWLARLAATLAHHRGAAVTLLLDQRNAYSQ
;
A
#
# COMPACT_ATOMS: atom_id res chain seq x y z
N MET A 1 0.54 6.85 24.80
CA MET A 1 1.73 7.72 24.93
C MET A 1 1.80 8.68 23.76
N ASP A 2 1.96 9.96 24.06
CA ASP A 2 2.18 11.03 23.06
C ASP A 2 3.54 10.84 22.34
N ARG A 3 3.67 11.38 21.12
CA ARG A 3 4.89 11.31 20.31
C ARG A 3 6.10 11.87 21.06
N THR A 4 5.92 13.04 21.69
CA THR A 4 6.97 13.74 22.44
C THR A 4 7.51 12.87 23.56
N ALA A 5 6.63 12.26 24.37
CA ALA A 5 7.02 11.36 25.45
C ALA A 5 7.82 10.13 24.97
N ARG A 6 7.55 9.61 23.76
CA ARG A 6 8.33 8.50 23.19
C ARG A 6 9.71 8.93 22.71
N LEU A 7 9.83 10.12 22.13
CA LEU A 7 11.12 10.68 21.74
C LEU A 7 11.98 10.97 22.98
N ASP A 8 11.38 11.54 24.03
CA ASP A 8 12.06 11.80 25.30
C ASP A 8 12.48 10.52 26.01
N SER A 9 11.68 9.45 25.90
CA SER A 9 12.06 8.13 26.37
C SER A 9 13.26 7.60 25.58
N LEU A 10 13.24 7.73 24.25
CA LEU A 10 14.30 7.21 23.37
C LEU A 10 15.64 7.92 23.60
N HIS A 11 15.61 9.25 23.80
CA HIS A 11 16.80 10.05 24.14
C HIS A 11 17.37 9.71 25.52
N ARG A 12 16.55 9.28 26.48
CA ARG A 12 17.02 8.86 27.81
C ARG A 12 17.65 7.47 27.81
N THR A 13 17.26 6.60 26.88
CA THR A 13 17.75 5.22 26.78
C THR A 13 19.05 5.11 25.98
N HIS A 14 19.34 6.08 25.11
CA HIS A 14 20.51 6.05 24.23
C HIS A 14 21.39 7.29 24.44
N ASP A 15 22.62 7.08 24.92
CA ASP A 15 23.62 8.15 25.08
C ASP A 15 24.14 8.68 23.73
N GLY A 16 23.86 7.97 22.64
CA GLY A 16 24.23 8.33 21.26
C GLY A 16 23.04 8.29 20.30
N GLN A 17 23.32 8.27 18.99
CA GLN A 17 22.25 8.22 18.00
C GLN A 17 21.40 6.95 18.18
N PRO A 18 20.08 7.06 18.44
CA PRO A 18 19.24 5.90 18.64
C PRO A 18 19.10 5.08 17.35
N PRO A 19 18.83 3.76 17.46
CA PRO A 19 18.58 2.91 16.31
C PRO A 19 17.51 3.51 15.39
N LYS A 20 17.82 3.59 14.10
CA LYS A 20 16.90 4.15 13.08
C LYS A 20 15.49 3.54 13.11
N PRO A 21 15.29 2.23 13.34
CA PRO A 21 13.95 1.66 13.43
C PRO A 21 13.13 2.21 14.61
N GLU A 22 13.74 2.32 15.78
CA GLU A 22 13.08 2.81 17.00
C GLU A 22 12.75 4.29 16.90
N LEU A 23 13.69 5.09 16.38
CA LEU A 23 13.47 6.50 16.08
C LEU A 23 12.30 6.69 15.11
N ARG A 24 12.24 5.88 14.05
CA ARG A 24 11.14 5.92 13.07
C ARG A 24 9.79 5.62 13.74
N LEU A 25 9.72 4.60 14.58
CA LEU A 25 8.50 4.28 15.32
C LEU A 25 8.09 5.41 16.27
N ALA A 26 9.05 6.00 17.01
CA ALA A 26 8.78 7.12 17.89
C ALA A 26 8.22 8.32 17.11
N LEU A 27 8.84 8.69 15.98
CA LEU A 27 8.38 9.78 15.09
C LEU A 27 6.98 9.51 14.52
N LEU A 28 6.71 8.28 14.11
CA LEU A 28 5.41 7.89 13.57
C LEU A 28 4.32 7.74 14.65
N GLY A 29 4.65 7.95 15.93
CA GLY A 29 3.68 7.86 17.02
C GLY A 29 3.40 6.42 17.46
N GLY A 30 4.41 5.56 17.39
CA GLY A 30 4.41 4.18 17.87
C GLY A 30 4.10 3.14 16.79
N PRO A 31 4.25 1.85 17.13
CA PRO A 31 4.08 0.73 16.19
C PRO A 31 2.69 0.71 15.56
N SER A 32 1.63 0.82 16.35
CA SER A 32 0.25 0.77 15.84
C SER A 32 -0.04 1.87 14.81
N ARG A 33 0.48 3.09 15.03
CA ARG A 33 0.31 4.22 14.11
C ARG A 33 1.20 4.08 12.87
N ALA A 34 2.42 3.59 13.03
CA ALA A 34 3.31 3.27 11.90
C ALA A 34 2.68 2.19 10.99
N ASP A 35 2.09 1.14 11.56
CA ASP A 35 1.42 0.08 10.81
C ASP A 35 0.14 0.58 10.13
N ALA A 36 -0.65 1.42 10.80
CA ALA A 36 -1.81 2.06 10.18
C ALA A 36 -1.42 2.92 8.97
N LEU A 37 -0.34 3.71 9.08
CA LEU A 37 0.20 4.50 7.97
C LEU A 37 0.72 3.63 6.84
N LYS A 38 1.44 2.54 7.16
CA LYS A 38 1.91 1.57 6.16
C LYS A 38 0.73 0.96 5.42
N ARG A 39 -0.29 0.47 6.13
CA ARG A 39 -1.51 -0.09 5.53
C ARG A 39 -2.22 0.92 4.63
N ALA A 40 -2.38 2.17 5.08
CA ALA A 40 -3.01 3.22 4.28
C ALA A 40 -2.19 3.54 3.01
N ALA A 41 -0.86 3.63 3.12
CA ALA A 41 0.02 3.86 1.99
C ALA A 41 -0.03 2.71 0.96
N THR A 42 0.00 1.46 1.43
CA THR A 42 -0.12 0.26 0.57
C THR A 42 -1.47 0.21 -0.12
N LEU A 43 -2.56 0.53 0.58
CA LEU A 43 -3.89 0.59 -0.02
C LEU A 43 -3.97 1.67 -1.11
N ARG A 44 -3.41 2.86 -0.86
CA ARG A 44 -3.35 3.94 -1.86
C ARG A 44 -2.56 3.50 -3.09
N LEU A 45 -1.39 2.89 -2.89
CA LEU A 45 -0.57 2.36 -3.98
C LEU A 45 -1.33 1.36 -4.86
N HIS A 46 -2.02 0.38 -4.28
CA HIS A 46 -2.80 -0.57 -5.07
C HIS A 46 -4.00 0.08 -5.79
N THR A 47 -4.58 1.12 -5.22
CA THR A 47 -5.65 1.90 -5.85
C THR A 47 -5.12 2.66 -7.07
N ASP A 48 -3.97 3.32 -6.94
CA ASP A 48 -3.31 4.06 -8.02
C ASP A 48 -2.91 3.10 -9.16
N LEU A 49 -2.26 1.97 -8.84
CA LEU A 49 -1.88 0.95 -9.82
C LEU A 49 -3.09 0.32 -10.51
N THR A 50 -4.22 0.20 -9.82
CA THR A 50 -5.51 -0.23 -10.43
C THR A 50 -5.98 0.79 -11.46
N ALA A 51 -5.90 2.09 -11.17
CA ALA A 51 -6.27 3.15 -12.11
C ALA A 51 -5.34 3.17 -13.32
N GLU A 52 -4.03 3.03 -13.12
CA GLU A 52 -3.03 2.94 -14.19
C GLU A 52 -3.27 1.73 -15.10
N ALA A 53 -3.51 0.54 -14.52
CA ALA A 53 -3.80 -0.66 -15.29
C ALA A 53 -5.07 -0.50 -16.14
N ARG A 54 -6.13 0.12 -15.60
CA ARG A 54 -7.36 0.44 -16.36
C ARG A 54 -7.08 1.36 -17.54
N LEU A 55 -6.27 2.40 -17.32
CA LEU A 55 -5.89 3.34 -18.36
C LEU A 55 -5.04 2.67 -19.45
N ALA A 56 -4.08 1.83 -19.06
CA ALA A 56 -3.26 1.05 -19.99
C ALA A 56 -4.10 0.10 -20.85
N ILE A 57 -5.06 -0.60 -20.24
CA ILE A 57 -6.02 -1.46 -20.96
C ILE A 57 -6.84 -0.64 -21.96
N ALA A 58 -7.41 0.49 -21.54
CA ALA A 58 -8.20 1.34 -22.42
C ALA A 58 -7.39 1.85 -23.62
N ARG A 59 -6.15 2.29 -23.38
CA ARG A 59 -5.21 2.72 -24.43
C ARG A 59 -4.88 1.59 -25.40
N ARG A 60 -4.59 0.39 -24.89
CA ARG A 60 -4.26 -0.77 -25.74
C ARG A 60 -5.46 -1.20 -26.59
N ARG A 61 -6.67 -1.23 -26.02
CA ARG A 61 -7.90 -1.60 -26.75
C ARG A 61 -8.24 -0.62 -27.87
N ARG A 62 -7.88 0.67 -27.73
CA ARG A 62 -8.16 1.69 -28.76
C ARG A 62 -7.53 1.38 -30.12
N GLY A 63 -6.39 0.67 -30.14
CA GLY A 63 -5.67 0.33 -31.36
C GLY A 63 -5.97 -1.07 -31.92
N LEU A 64 -6.92 -1.81 -31.35
CA LEU A 64 -7.16 -3.21 -31.67
C LEU A 64 -8.60 -3.46 -32.11
N THR A 65 -8.79 -4.36 -33.07
CA THR A 65 -10.13 -4.91 -33.37
C THR A 65 -10.61 -5.81 -32.24
N ALA A 66 -11.91 -6.08 -32.17
CA ALA A 66 -12.49 -6.95 -31.15
C ALA A 66 -11.88 -8.36 -31.16
N THR A 67 -11.62 -8.92 -32.35
CA THR A 67 -10.97 -10.22 -32.53
C THR A 67 -9.53 -10.19 -32.01
N SER A 68 -8.77 -9.15 -32.37
CA SER A 68 -7.38 -8.98 -31.92
C SER A 68 -7.26 -8.77 -30.42
N CYS A 69 -8.23 -8.08 -29.80
CA CYS A 69 -8.26 -7.90 -28.35
C CYS A 69 -8.31 -9.22 -27.57
N ARG A 70 -9.02 -10.24 -28.08
CA ARG A 70 -9.15 -11.54 -27.39
C ARG A 70 -7.85 -12.35 -27.40
N ALA A 71 -7.04 -12.20 -28.44
CA ALA A 71 -5.77 -12.90 -28.60
C ALA A 71 -4.56 -12.07 -28.11
N ASP A 72 -4.77 -10.83 -27.69
CA ASP A 72 -3.68 -9.93 -27.29
C ASP A 72 -3.09 -10.33 -25.92
N ALA A 73 -1.91 -10.93 -25.95
CA ALA A 73 -1.20 -11.38 -24.74
C ALA A 73 -0.87 -10.21 -23.78
N TRP A 74 -0.70 -9.00 -24.30
CA TRP A 74 -0.45 -7.82 -23.48
C TRP A 74 -1.69 -7.40 -22.69
N LEU A 75 -2.88 -7.40 -23.30
CA LEU A 75 -4.15 -7.21 -22.60
C LEU A 75 -4.38 -8.27 -21.53
N ALA A 76 -4.05 -9.54 -21.80
CA ALA A 76 -4.15 -10.60 -20.80
C ALA A 76 -3.27 -10.31 -19.57
N ARG A 77 -2.01 -9.88 -19.78
CA ARG A 77 -1.11 -9.48 -18.69
C ARG A 77 -1.65 -8.28 -17.91
N LEU A 78 -2.10 -7.24 -18.60
CA LEU A 78 -2.68 -6.05 -17.94
C LEU A 78 -3.94 -6.39 -17.14
N ALA A 79 -4.78 -7.30 -17.64
CA ALA A 79 -5.95 -7.78 -16.90
C ALA A 79 -5.55 -8.56 -15.64
N ALA A 80 -4.51 -9.40 -15.71
CA ALA A 80 -3.97 -10.09 -14.55
C ALA A 80 -3.37 -9.10 -13.52
N THR A 81 -2.61 -8.09 -13.96
CA THR A 81 -2.11 -7.01 -13.09
C THR A 81 -3.24 -6.26 -12.41
N LEU A 82 -4.31 -5.92 -13.16
CA LEU A 82 -5.49 -5.29 -12.61
C LEU A 82 -6.17 -6.17 -11.54
N ALA A 83 -6.36 -7.46 -11.82
CA ALA A 83 -6.95 -8.40 -10.89
C ALA A 83 -6.11 -8.53 -9.60
N HIS A 84 -4.78 -8.60 -9.74
CA HIS A 84 -3.86 -8.66 -8.62
C HIS A 84 -3.97 -7.45 -7.70
N HIS A 85 -3.92 -6.22 -8.23
CA HIS A 85 -4.00 -5.02 -7.40
C HIS A 85 -5.38 -4.82 -6.77
N ARG A 86 -6.47 -5.21 -7.47
CA ARG A 86 -7.81 -5.20 -6.87
C ARG A 86 -7.92 -6.22 -5.74
N GLY A 87 -7.42 -7.44 -5.94
CA GLY A 87 -7.38 -8.47 -4.90
C GLY A 87 -6.60 -8.01 -3.67
N ALA A 88 -5.39 -7.48 -3.88
CA ALA A 88 -4.55 -6.96 -2.79
C ALA A 88 -5.23 -5.82 -2.01
N ALA A 89 -5.89 -4.88 -2.69
CA ALA A 89 -6.65 -3.81 -2.03
C ALA A 89 -7.82 -4.34 -1.19
N VAL A 90 -8.56 -5.32 -1.70
CA VAL A 90 -9.67 -5.96 -0.98
C VAL A 90 -9.17 -6.69 0.27
N THR A 91 -8.11 -7.49 0.16
CA THR A 91 -7.49 -8.18 1.30
C THR A 91 -7.07 -7.17 2.38
N LEU A 92 -6.40 -6.08 2.00
CA LEU A 92 -5.99 -5.03 2.94
C LEU A 92 -7.17 -4.37 3.66
N LEU A 93 -8.30 -4.16 2.97
CA LEU A 93 -9.51 -3.60 3.58
C LEU A 93 -10.15 -4.58 4.58
N LEU A 94 -10.17 -5.88 4.25
CA LEU A 94 -10.65 -6.92 5.15
C LEU A 94 -9.76 -7.03 6.40
N ASP A 95 -8.44 -7.00 6.22
CA ASP A 95 -7.48 -7.01 7.33
C ASP A 95 -7.64 -5.80 8.23
N GLN A 96 -7.84 -4.60 7.66
CA GLN A 96 -8.14 -3.39 8.42
C GLN A 96 -9.43 -3.55 9.24
N ARG A 97 -10.51 -4.04 8.64
CA ARG A 97 -11.79 -4.25 9.34
C ARG A 97 -11.64 -5.22 10.51
N ASN A 98 -10.91 -6.32 10.32
CA ASN A 98 -10.67 -7.30 11.37
C ASN A 98 -9.83 -6.70 12.51
N ALA A 99 -8.84 -5.88 12.19
CA ALA A 99 -8.01 -5.20 13.19
C ALA A 99 -8.76 -4.12 14.01
N TYR A 100 -9.87 -3.58 13.49
CA TYR A 100 -10.74 -2.65 14.23
C TYR A 100 -11.87 -3.34 15.02
N SER A 101 -12.09 -4.63 14.80
CA SER A 101 -13.15 -5.41 15.47
C SER A 101 -12.63 -6.18 16.70
N GLN A 102 -11.34 -6.05 17.02
CA GLN A 102 -10.68 -6.59 18.21
C GLN A 102 -10.30 -5.44 19.15
#